data_AF-A0A3D5RTK5-F1
#
_entry.id   AF-A0A3D5RTK5-F1
#
_cell.length_a   1.000
_cell.length_b   1.000
_cell.length_c   1.000
_cell.angle_alpha   90.00
_cell.angle_beta   90.00
_cell.angle_gamma   90.00
#
_symmetry.space_group_name_H-M   'P 1'
#
loop_
_entity.id
_entity.type
_entity.pdbx_description
1 polymer ?
#
loop_
_entity_poly.entity_id
_entity_poly.type
_entity_poly.pdbx_seq_one_letter_code
_entity_poly.pdbx_strand_id
1 'polypeptide(L)'
;MSSWPTLTYRRPKLGRDYWVQDDFLPNVDEVSRRCYDRDDWELGAPHTKQVWPGRRAAQALAPDELKGVDAWVSKVTNARRLWVEPPTEGRANYHNYAQLVGMNESGPRPHTDLRRECRYAAVIYLTPKPDPKAGTSFYRLRCPDGTLGGNLCGPQHADLSEALGVSSLPFAAWVEDMRVDNRFNRIVLYRGDLVHSASAYFGLDYSDKRMTATFFWMA
;
A
#
# COMPACT_ATOMS: atom_id res chain seq x y z
N MET A 1 11.35 -35.58 1.65
CA MET A 1 10.28 -34.67 2.12
C MET A 1 10.55 -33.32 1.48
N SER A 2 9.71 -32.88 0.54
CA SER A 2 9.90 -31.58 -0.10
C SER A 2 9.63 -30.50 0.94
N SER A 3 10.66 -29.72 1.31
CA SER A 3 10.51 -28.59 2.21
C SER A 3 9.70 -27.51 1.50
N TRP A 4 8.54 -27.15 2.05
CA TRP A 4 7.76 -26.01 1.56
C TRP A 4 8.60 -24.73 1.66
N PRO A 5 8.48 -23.79 0.71
CA PRO A 5 9.08 -22.47 0.84
C PRO A 5 8.56 -21.81 2.13
N THR A 6 9.48 -21.38 3.00
CA THR A 6 9.13 -20.72 4.26
C THR A 6 9.55 -19.26 4.20
N LEU A 7 8.61 -18.36 4.52
CA LEU A 7 8.91 -16.95 4.70
C LEU A 7 9.52 -16.74 6.07
N THR A 8 10.48 -15.82 6.17
CA THR A 8 10.99 -15.37 7.47
C THR A 8 9.91 -14.54 8.18
N TYR A 9 9.68 -14.81 9.47
CA TYR A 9 8.80 -13.97 10.28
C TYR A 9 9.57 -12.83 10.92
N ARG A 10 9.02 -11.63 10.84
CA ARG A 10 9.45 -10.46 11.59
C ARG A 10 8.22 -9.68 12.01
N ARG A 11 7.92 -9.66 13.32
CA ARG A 11 6.84 -8.83 13.88
C ARG A 11 7.05 -7.37 13.44
N PRO A 12 6.11 -6.73 12.72
CA PRO A 12 6.30 -5.36 12.29
C PRO A 12 6.39 -4.44 13.52
N LYS A 13 7.35 -3.51 13.50
CA LYS A 13 7.63 -2.60 14.62
C LYS A 13 7.58 -1.15 14.15
N LEU A 14 6.83 -0.32 14.89
CA LEU A 14 6.78 1.12 14.68
C LEU A 14 8.18 1.73 14.80
N GLY A 15 8.57 2.59 13.86
CA GLY A 15 9.88 3.22 13.82
C GLY A 15 10.98 2.35 13.16
N ARG A 16 10.65 1.14 12.69
CA ARG A 16 11.60 0.21 12.07
C ARG A 16 11.09 -0.39 10.77
N ASP A 17 9.85 -0.83 10.76
CA ASP A 17 9.24 -1.48 9.60
C ASP A 17 8.01 -0.74 9.09
N TYR A 18 7.38 0.06 9.95
CA TYR A 18 6.35 1.03 9.58
C TYR A 18 6.44 2.28 10.45
N TRP A 19 5.87 3.37 9.96
CA TRP A 19 5.81 4.69 10.59
C TRP A 19 4.42 5.28 10.34
N VAL A 20 3.95 6.07 11.30
CA VAL A 20 2.63 6.69 11.25
C VAL A 20 2.78 8.15 11.69
N GLN A 21 2.12 9.05 10.99
CA GLN A 21 1.91 10.42 11.46
C GLN A 21 0.47 10.83 11.15
N ASP A 22 -0.19 11.36 12.18
CA ASP A 22 -1.53 11.96 12.07
C ASP A 22 -1.40 13.43 11.69
N ASP A 23 -2.49 13.99 11.15
CA ASP A 23 -2.59 15.40 10.78
C ASP A 23 -1.42 15.84 9.86
N PHE A 24 -1.12 14.98 8.87
CA PHE A 24 0.12 15.03 8.10
C PHE A 24 0.19 16.19 7.10
N LEU A 25 -0.85 16.39 6.29
CA LEU A 25 -0.93 17.48 5.32
C LEU A 25 -1.58 18.70 5.98
N PRO A 26 -0.96 19.90 5.89
CA PRO A 26 -1.52 21.11 6.49
C PRO A 26 -2.80 21.59 5.79
N ASN A 27 -3.00 21.22 4.52
CA ASN A 27 -4.14 21.58 3.67
C ASN A 27 -4.94 20.35 3.20
N VAL A 28 -5.06 19.31 4.04
CA VAL A 28 -5.68 18.03 3.65
C VAL A 28 -7.07 18.14 3.04
N ASP A 29 -7.91 19.07 3.49
CA ASP A 29 -9.26 19.26 2.96
C ASP A 29 -9.23 19.72 1.49
N GLU A 30 -8.26 20.56 1.12
CA GLU A 30 -8.03 20.99 -0.25
C GLU A 30 -7.53 19.83 -1.11
N VAL A 31 -6.55 19.06 -0.61
CA VAL A 31 -6.00 17.88 -1.31
C VAL A 31 -7.07 16.83 -1.54
N SER A 32 -7.87 16.54 -0.52
CA SER A 32 -9.01 15.62 -0.61
C SER A 32 -10.00 16.08 -1.67
N ARG A 33 -10.46 17.33 -1.59
CA ARG A 33 -11.41 17.89 -2.57
C ARG A 33 -10.86 17.82 -3.99
N ARG A 34 -9.62 18.27 -4.19
CA ARG A 34 -8.93 18.20 -5.49
C ARG A 34 -8.83 16.78 -6.04
N CYS A 35 -8.64 15.78 -5.18
CA CYS A 35 -8.63 14.37 -5.59
C CYS A 35 -10.02 13.85 -5.95
N TYR A 36 -11.08 14.26 -5.25
CA TYR A 36 -12.45 13.86 -5.60
C TYR A 36 -12.92 14.57 -6.88
N ASP A 37 -12.56 15.83 -7.11
CA ASP A 37 -13.03 16.62 -8.26
C ASP A 37 -12.39 16.23 -9.60
N ARG A 38 -11.56 15.18 -9.63
CA ARG A 38 -10.86 14.71 -10.84
C ARG A 38 -11.78 13.96 -11.80
N ASP A 39 -11.50 14.10 -13.08
CA ASP A 39 -12.14 13.39 -14.19
C ASP A 39 -11.18 12.51 -15.00
N ASP A 40 -9.87 12.60 -14.77
CA ASP A 40 -8.79 11.93 -15.50
C ASP A 40 -8.42 10.54 -14.94
N TRP A 41 -9.41 9.79 -14.47
CA TRP A 41 -9.19 8.50 -13.83
C TRP A 41 -8.80 7.38 -14.79
N GLU A 42 -7.71 6.69 -14.49
CA GLU A 42 -7.42 5.36 -15.03
C GLU A 42 -8.22 4.30 -14.27
N LEU A 43 -8.86 3.37 -15.01
CA LEU A 43 -9.75 2.36 -14.44
C LEU A 43 -9.04 1.01 -14.20
N GLY A 44 -9.18 0.49 -12.99
CA GLY A 44 -8.65 -0.79 -12.54
C GLY A 44 -9.71 -1.89 -12.45
N ALA A 45 -9.40 -3.00 -11.81
CA ALA A 45 -10.40 -4.01 -11.47
C ALA A 45 -11.47 -3.45 -10.52
N PRO A 46 -12.76 -3.80 -10.68
CA PRO A 46 -13.28 -4.77 -11.63
C PRO A 46 -13.67 -4.14 -12.99
N HIS A 47 -13.47 -2.83 -13.15
CA HIS A 47 -13.86 -2.08 -14.36
C HIS A 47 -13.04 -2.49 -15.59
N THR A 48 -11.80 -2.94 -15.39
CA THR A 48 -10.89 -3.42 -16.44
C THR A 48 -10.19 -4.73 -16.02
N LYS A 49 -9.37 -5.29 -16.93
CA LYS A 49 -8.52 -6.47 -16.66
C LYS A 49 -7.24 -6.16 -15.86
N GLN A 50 -7.06 -4.93 -15.41
CA GLN A 50 -5.91 -4.54 -14.59
C GLN A 50 -5.95 -5.25 -13.23
N VAL A 51 -4.77 -5.52 -12.66
CA VAL A 51 -4.66 -6.26 -11.38
C VAL A 51 -4.85 -5.38 -10.14
N TRP A 52 -4.80 -4.06 -10.29
CA TRP A 52 -4.99 -3.10 -9.21
C TRP A 52 -6.46 -2.64 -9.13
N PRO A 53 -6.99 -2.34 -7.94
CA PRO A 53 -8.43 -2.11 -7.76
C PRO A 53 -8.86 -0.65 -7.92
N GLY A 54 -10.14 -0.48 -8.25
CA GLY A 54 -10.86 0.78 -8.29
C GLY A 54 -10.40 1.66 -9.44
N ARG A 55 -9.95 2.87 -9.12
CA ARG A 55 -9.44 3.84 -10.08
C ARG A 55 -8.23 4.59 -9.51
N ARG A 56 -7.36 5.08 -10.39
CA ARG A 56 -6.17 5.83 -10.03
C ARG A 56 -5.97 7.06 -10.91
N ALA A 57 -5.43 8.14 -10.36
CA ALA A 57 -5.07 9.35 -11.11
C ALA A 57 -3.73 9.89 -10.62
N ALA A 58 -2.86 10.29 -11.55
CA ALA A 58 -1.52 10.78 -11.22
C ALA A 58 -1.56 12.14 -10.53
N GLN A 59 -0.48 12.52 -9.85
CA GLN A 59 -0.35 13.83 -9.21
C GLN A 59 -1.45 14.08 -8.16
N ALA A 60 -1.57 13.18 -7.18
CA ALA A 60 -2.47 13.40 -6.04
C ALA A 60 -2.08 14.66 -5.27
N LEU A 61 -0.78 14.78 -5.00
CA LEU A 61 -0.17 15.91 -4.31
C LEU A 61 0.53 16.83 -5.31
N ALA A 62 0.44 18.12 -5.04
CA ALA A 62 1.21 19.15 -5.72
C ALA A 62 2.72 19.02 -5.39
N PRO A 63 3.63 19.61 -6.19
CA PRO A 63 5.08 19.45 -5.98
C PRO A 63 5.57 19.80 -4.57
N ASP A 64 5.08 20.89 -3.97
CA ASP A 64 5.49 21.29 -2.62
C ASP A 64 4.95 20.37 -1.52
N GLU A 65 3.72 19.86 -1.69
CA GLU A 65 3.12 18.87 -0.79
C GLU A 65 3.92 17.56 -0.84
N LEU A 66 4.27 17.09 -2.05
CA LEU A 66 5.09 15.89 -2.27
C LEU A 66 6.49 16.04 -1.66
N LYS A 67 7.11 17.22 -1.82
CA LYS A 67 8.42 17.51 -1.20
C LYS A 67 8.37 17.38 0.33
N GLY A 68 7.25 17.75 0.95
CA GLY A 68 7.00 17.53 2.37
C GLY A 68 6.97 16.04 2.75
N VAL A 69 6.33 15.21 1.91
CA VAL A 69 6.34 13.74 2.06
C VAL A 69 7.77 13.21 2.00
N ASP A 70 8.51 13.54 0.94
CA ASP A 70 9.87 13.04 0.74
C ASP A 70 10.80 13.42 1.90
N ALA A 71 10.70 14.66 2.39
CA ALA A 71 11.47 15.14 3.54
C ALA A 71 11.13 14.35 4.82
N TRP A 72 9.85 14.08 5.06
CA TRP A 72 9.42 13.28 6.20
C TRP A 72 9.90 11.83 6.10
N VAL A 73 9.72 11.18 4.94
CA VAL A 73 10.18 9.80 4.72
C VAL A 73 11.67 9.69 4.94
N SER A 74 12.46 10.61 4.40
CA SER A 74 13.92 10.64 4.56
C SER A 74 14.31 10.75 6.04
N LYS A 75 13.64 11.64 6.78
CA LYS A 75 13.86 11.83 8.22
C LYS A 75 13.53 10.59 9.04
N VAL A 76 12.36 9.98 8.86
CA VAL A 76 11.92 8.88 9.74
C VAL A 76 12.59 7.55 9.44
N THR A 77 13.06 7.36 8.20
CA THR A 77 13.79 6.15 7.78
C THR A 77 15.30 6.27 7.88
N ASN A 78 15.83 7.49 8.05
CA ASN A 78 17.24 7.83 7.88
C ASN A 78 17.80 7.45 6.49
N ALA A 79 16.95 7.40 5.47
CA ALA A 79 17.39 7.19 4.10
C ALA A 79 18.27 8.36 3.64
N ARG A 80 19.46 8.04 3.10
CA ARG A 80 20.39 9.06 2.58
C ARG A 80 19.93 9.63 1.25
N ARG A 81 19.13 8.86 0.51
CA ARG A 81 18.57 9.21 -0.78
C ARG A 81 17.23 8.51 -0.91
N LEU A 82 16.27 9.19 -1.51
CA LEU A 82 15.05 8.58 -2.02
C LEU A 82 15.02 8.79 -3.53
N TRP A 83 14.55 7.79 -4.27
CA TRP A 83 14.26 7.94 -5.70
C TRP A 83 13.12 7.04 -6.11
N VAL A 84 12.51 7.36 -7.24
CA VAL A 84 11.47 6.54 -7.85
C VAL A 84 12.10 5.87 -9.07
N GLU A 85 12.00 4.54 -9.15
CA GLU A 85 12.44 3.84 -10.37
C GLU A 85 11.58 4.26 -11.56
N PRO A 86 12.16 4.38 -12.76
CA PRO A 86 11.37 4.65 -13.95
C PRO A 86 10.37 3.51 -14.18
N PRO A 87 9.21 3.79 -14.80
CA PRO A 87 8.29 2.76 -15.24
C PRO A 87 9.05 1.68 -16.04
N THR A 88 8.87 0.40 -15.69
CA THR A 88 9.28 -0.70 -16.56
C THR A 88 8.21 -0.89 -17.64
N GLU A 89 8.60 -1.39 -18.83
CA GLU A 89 7.71 -1.50 -19.99
C GLU A 89 6.31 -2.05 -19.62
N GLY A 90 5.29 -1.22 -19.79
CA GLY A 90 3.89 -1.57 -19.52
C GLY A 90 3.40 -1.41 -18.07
N ARG A 91 4.22 -0.92 -17.12
CA ARG A 91 3.81 -0.74 -15.71
C ARG A 91 4.29 0.59 -15.12
N ALA A 92 3.35 1.48 -14.80
CA ALA A 92 3.63 2.67 -14.02
C ALA A 92 4.05 2.31 -12.58
N ASN A 93 4.93 3.12 -11.99
CA ASN A 93 5.35 2.98 -10.59
C ASN A 93 4.30 3.50 -9.58
N TYR A 94 3.20 4.09 -10.08
CA TYR A 94 2.06 4.65 -9.33
C TYR A 94 2.45 5.52 -8.11
N HIS A 95 3.61 6.17 -8.19
CA HIS A 95 4.11 7.07 -7.16
C HIS A 95 3.39 8.42 -7.26
N ASN A 96 2.89 8.93 -6.13
CA ASN A 96 2.05 10.13 -6.06
C ASN A 96 0.74 10.00 -6.86
N TYR A 97 0.00 8.92 -6.66
CA TYR A 97 -1.30 8.69 -7.29
C TYR A 97 -2.45 8.73 -6.28
N ALA A 98 -3.56 9.36 -6.67
CA ALA A 98 -4.81 9.24 -5.96
C ALA A 98 -5.38 7.88 -6.32
N GLN A 99 -5.89 7.14 -5.35
CA GLN A 99 -6.53 5.85 -5.54
C GLN A 99 -7.88 5.89 -4.83
N LEU A 100 -8.95 5.63 -5.59
CA LEU A 100 -10.32 5.59 -5.09
C LEU A 100 -10.89 4.19 -5.29
N VAL A 101 -11.32 3.54 -4.21
CA VAL A 101 -11.83 2.16 -4.25
C VAL A 101 -13.02 2.00 -3.32
N GLY A 102 -14.12 1.45 -3.84
CA GLY A 102 -15.34 1.14 -3.10
C GLY A 102 -15.44 -0.31 -2.65
N MET A 103 -16.40 -0.58 -1.76
CA MET A 103 -16.57 -1.91 -1.14
C MET A 103 -16.86 -3.03 -2.14
N ASN A 104 -17.53 -2.73 -3.26
CA ASN A 104 -17.84 -3.72 -4.31
C ASN A 104 -16.76 -3.82 -5.38
N GLU A 105 -15.71 -2.99 -5.31
CA GLU A 105 -14.62 -2.99 -6.30
C GLU A 105 -13.47 -3.91 -5.88
N SER A 106 -13.29 -4.16 -4.59
CA SER A 106 -12.26 -5.08 -4.11
C SER A 106 -12.40 -5.51 -2.66
N GLY A 107 -11.57 -6.48 -2.28
CA GLY A 107 -11.27 -6.84 -0.90
C GLY A 107 -9.76 -6.84 -0.64
N PRO A 108 -9.30 -7.24 0.55
CA PRO A 108 -7.88 -7.34 0.86
C PRO A 108 -7.15 -8.26 -0.13
N ARG A 109 -5.97 -7.81 -0.56
CA ARG A 109 -5.05 -8.54 -1.44
C ARG A 109 -3.65 -8.52 -0.82
N PRO A 110 -3.34 -9.41 0.14
CA PRO A 110 -2.03 -9.44 0.77
C PRO A 110 -0.91 -9.70 -0.24
N HIS A 111 0.08 -8.82 -0.29
CA HIS A 111 1.22 -8.89 -1.21
C HIS A 111 2.45 -8.18 -0.61
N THR A 112 3.61 -8.30 -1.28
CA THR A 112 4.71 -7.35 -1.13
C THR A 112 4.83 -6.54 -2.41
N ASP A 113 5.44 -5.36 -2.30
CA ASP A 113 5.83 -4.60 -3.50
C ASP A 113 7.00 -5.29 -4.20
N LEU A 114 7.20 -4.96 -5.48
CA LEU A 114 8.35 -5.43 -6.24
C LEU A 114 9.63 -4.82 -5.64
N ARG A 115 10.51 -5.67 -5.12
CA ARG A 115 11.71 -5.23 -4.39
C ARG A 115 12.69 -4.39 -5.21
N ARG A 116 12.67 -4.54 -6.53
CA ARG A 116 13.50 -3.75 -7.46
C ARG A 116 12.96 -2.34 -7.70
N GLU A 117 11.70 -2.09 -7.35
CA GLU A 117 10.98 -0.83 -7.60
C GLU A 117 10.52 -0.13 -6.31
N CYS A 118 10.49 -0.84 -5.18
CA CYS A 118 10.02 -0.32 -3.91
C CYS A 118 10.82 -0.89 -2.73
N ARG A 119 11.48 0.02 -2.00
CA ARG A 119 12.00 -0.23 -0.65
C ARG A 119 10.99 0.19 0.41
N TYR A 120 10.37 1.36 0.23
CA TYR A 120 9.34 1.90 1.10
C TYR A 120 8.11 2.29 0.30
N ALA A 121 6.94 2.00 0.85
CA ALA A 121 5.66 2.43 0.33
C ALA A 121 4.89 3.21 1.40
N ALA A 122 4.05 4.15 0.97
CA ALA A 122 3.18 4.87 1.88
C ALA A 122 1.80 5.11 1.29
N VAL A 123 0.84 5.28 2.21
CA VAL A 123 -0.49 5.80 1.90
C VAL A 123 -0.81 6.99 2.79
N ILE A 124 -1.46 8.02 2.23
CA ILE A 124 -2.15 9.07 3.00
C ILE A 124 -3.65 8.85 2.83
N TYR A 125 -4.40 8.76 3.93
CA TYR A 125 -5.85 8.62 3.87
C TYR A 125 -6.54 9.96 3.65
N LEU A 126 -7.35 10.05 2.60
CA LEU A 126 -7.96 11.30 2.14
C LEU A 126 -9.49 11.30 2.22
N THR A 127 -10.14 10.24 2.70
CA THR A 127 -11.59 10.27 2.93
C THR A 127 -11.91 10.97 4.26
N PRO A 128 -12.68 12.07 4.30
CA PRO A 128 -12.89 12.85 5.53
C PRO A 128 -13.62 12.11 6.67
N LYS A 129 -14.52 11.19 6.32
CA LYS A 129 -15.28 10.36 7.27
C LYS A 129 -15.03 8.88 6.97
N PRO A 130 -13.83 8.36 7.24
CA PRO A 130 -13.47 7.01 6.83
C PRO A 130 -14.09 5.95 7.74
N ASP A 131 -14.24 4.71 7.25
CA ASP A 131 -14.35 3.54 8.13
C ASP A 131 -12.96 3.24 8.72
N PRO A 132 -12.76 3.33 10.05
CA PRO A 132 -11.47 3.06 10.69
C PRO A 132 -10.91 1.66 10.40
N LYS A 133 -11.78 0.67 10.14
CA LYS A 133 -11.37 -0.72 9.85
C LYS A 133 -10.75 -0.88 8.47
N ALA A 134 -10.92 0.10 7.57
CA ALA A 134 -10.42 0.08 6.20
C ALA A 134 -9.03 0.71 6.05
N GLY A 135 -8.12 0.39 6.98
CA GLY A 135 -6.78 0.94 7.06
C GLY A 135 -5.75 0.22 6.20
N THR A 136 -4.57 -0.02 6.78
CA THR A 136 -3.48 -0.81 6.19
C THR A 136 -3.12 -1.95 7.15
N SER A 137 -3.22 -3.17 6.67
CA SER A 137 -2.95 -4.39 7.44
C SER A 137 -1.65 -5.05 7.02
N PHE A 138 -0.97 -5.66 7.97
CA PHE A 138 0.18 -6.54 7.77
C PHE A 138 -0.23 -7.98 8.05
N TYR A 139 0.28 -8.92 7.25
CA TYR A 139 -0.17 -10.31 7.27
C TYR A 139 0.97 -11.30 7.52
N ARG A 140 0.62 -12.50 7.99
CA ARG A 140 1.48 -13.67 8.04
C ARG A 140 0.91 -14.77 7.17
N LEU A 141 1.80 -15.57 6.57
CA LEU A 141 1.42 -16.77 5.84
C LEU A 141 0.74 -17.77 6.80
N ARG A 142 -0.38 -18.34 6.38
CA ARG A 142 -1.00 -19.52 6.98
C ARG A 142 -0.46 -20.75 6.27
N CYS A 143 0.28 -21.59 6.99
CA CYS A 143 0.77 -22.85 6.46
C CYS A 143 -0.38 -23.87 6.30
N PRO A 144 -0.21 -24.89 5.43
CA PRO A 144 -1.24 -25.92 5.22
C PRO A 144 -1.64 -26.69 6.49
N ASP A 145 -0.73 -26.83 7.45
CA ASP A 145 -0.95 -27.45 8.75
C ASP A 145 -1.64 -26.52 9.77
N GLY A 146 -2.03 -25.32 9.35
CA GLY A 146 -2.67 -24.31 10.19
C GLY A 146 -1.69 -23.45 11.01
N THR A 147 -0.39 -23.75 11.00
CA THR A 147 0.61 -22.94 11.69
C THR A 147 0.83 -21.59 10.99
N LEU A 148 1.40 -20.62 11.72
CA LEU A 148 1.71 -19.30 11.18
C LEU A 148 3.16 -19.24 10.69
N GLY A 149 3.33 -19.04 9.39
CA GLY A 149 4.62 -18.76 8.76
C GLY A 149 5.06 -17.30 8.93
N GLY A 150 5.96 -16.90 8.05
CA GLY A 150 6.52 -15.55 8.01
C GLY A 150 5.73 -14.54 7.18
N ASN A 151 6.34 -13.38 7.02
CA ASN A 151 5.72 -12.20 6.41
C ASN A 151 6.69 -11.32 5.60
N LEU A 152 7.92 -11.79 5.38
CA LEU A 152 8.97 -11.02 4.73
C LEU A 152 9.36 -11.67 3.41
N CYS A 153 9.35 -10.90 2.32
CA CYS A 153 9.99 -11.29 1.08
C CYS A 153 11.51 -11.11 1.20
N GLY A 154 12.25 -12.21 1.10
CA GLY A 154 13.71 -12.22 1.26
C GLY A 154 14.44 -11.47 0.13
N PRO A 155 15.69 -11.03 0.37
CA PRO A 155 16.45 -10.25 -0.60
C PRO A 155 16.75 -10.98 -1.92
N GLN A 156 16.65 -12.30 -1.94
CA GLN A 156 16.90 -13.17 -3.09
C GLN A 156 15.71 -13.27 -4.06
N HIS A 157 14.55 -12.72 -3.71
CA HIS A 157 13.34 -12.76 -4.54
C HIS A 157 12.89 -11.36 -4.93
N ALA A 158 12.23 -11.24 -6.08
CA ALA A 158 11.61 -10.00 -6.53
C ALA A 158 10.33 -9.69 -5.73
N ASP A 159 9.51 -10.71 -5.45
CA ASP A 159 8.24 -10.61 -4.72
C ASP A 159 7.85 -11.93 -4.03
N LEU A 160 6.66 -11.94 -3.39
CA LEU A 160 6.13 -13.13 -2.72
C LEU A 160 5.78 -14.29 -3.65
N SER A 161 5.34 -14.01 -4.88
CA SER A 161 4.97 -15.07 -5.84
C SER A 161 6.22 -15.88 -6.19
N GLU A 162 7.34 -15.20 -6.42
CA GLU A 162 8.63 -15.84 -6.61
C GLU A 162 9.12 -16.55 -5.33
N ALA A 163 9.04 -15.88 -4.17
CA ALA A 163 9.50 -16.45 -2.90
C ALA A 163 8.75 -17.73 -2.49
N LEU A 164 7.48 -17.85 -2.89
CA LEU A 164 6.63 -19.00 -2.60
C LEU A 164 6.53 -19.99 -3.78
N GLY A 165 7.05 -19.65 -4.95
CA GLY A 165 6.93 -20.47 -6.16
C GLY A 165 5.48 -20.64 -6.64
N VAL A 166 4.65 -19.61 -6.52
CA VAL A 166 3.20 -19.64 -6.85
C VAL A 166 2.82 -18.55 -7.85
N SER A 167 1.73 -18.76 -8.59
CA SER A 167 1.18 -17.78 -9.54
C SER A 167 0.08 -16.89 -8.94
N SER A 168 -0.41 -17.21 -7.74
CA SER A 168 -1.46 -16.44 -7.06
C SER A 168 -1.29 -16.48 -5.54
N LEU A 169 -1.77 -15.43 -4.88
CA LEU A 169 -1.72 -15.25 -3.43
C LEU A 169 -3.14 -15.15 -2.87
N PRO A 170 -3.87 -16.28 -2.75
CA PRO A 170 -5.27 -16.26 -2.31
C PRO A 170 -5.38 -15.71 -0.88
N PHE A 171 -6.39 -14.90 -0.61
CA PHE A 171 -6.58 -14.26 0.70
C PHE A 171 -6.60 -15.27 1.87
N ALA A 172 -7.16 -16.47 1.66
CA ALA A 172 -7.23 -17.53 2.67
C ALA A 172 -5.86 -18.03 3.15
N ALA A 173 -4.79 -17.79 2.38
CA ALA A 173 -3.41 -18.13 2.78
C ALA A 173 -2.82 -17.12 3.77
N TRP A 174 -3.57 -16.10 4.20
CA TRP A 174 -3.04 -15.00 5.02
C TRP A 174 -3.84 -14.81 6.30
N VAL A 175 -3.14 -14.41 7.36
CA VAL A 175 -3.71 -14.03 8.65
C VAL A 175 -3.26 -12.62 8.99
N GLU A 176 -4.19 -11.73 9.31
CA GLU A 176 -3.86 -10.38 9.77
C GLU A 176 -3.06 -10.48 11.09
N ASP A 177 -1.86 -9.91 11.12
CA ASP A 177 -0.98 -9.84 12.30
C ASP A 177 -1.18 -8.53 13.05
N MET A 178 -1.34 -7.44 12.31
CA MET A 178 -1.66 -6.11 12.85
C MET A 178 -2.27 -5.22 11.78
N ARG A 179 -2.95 -4.16 12.23
CA ARG A 179 -3.56 -3.13 11.39
C ARG A 179 -3.23 -1.74 11.92
N VAL A 180 -3.00 -0.80 11.01
CA VAL A 180 -3.07 0.64 11.28
C VAL A 180 -4.39 1.14 10.74
N ASP A 181 -5.23 1.71 11.61
CA ASP A 181 -6.57 2.16 11.25
C ASP A 181 -6.57 3.34 10.27
N ASN A 182 -7.60 3.38 9.45
CA ASN A 182 -7.87 4.49 8.53
C ASN A 182 -8.32 5.72 9.31
N ARG A 183 -7.49 6.76 9.29
CA ARG A 183 -7.79 8.05 9.89
C ARG A 183 -7.56 9.12 8.84
N PHE A 184 -8.52 10.01 8.64
CA PHE A 184 -8.35 11.12 7.72
C PHE A 184 -7.08 11.92 8.07
N ASN A 185 -6.29 12.27 7.05
CA ASN A 185 -5.00 12.95 7.17
C ASN A 185 -3.88 12.19 7.90
N ARG A 186 -3.99 10.85 8.03
CA ARG A 186 -2.87 10.02 8.49
C ARG A 186 -2.06 9.52 7.30
N ILE A 187 -0.73 9.65 7.41
CA ILE A 187 0.21 8.90 6.59
C ILE A 187 0.60 7.60 7.29
N VAL A 188 0.67 6.50 6.53
CA VAL A 188 1.25 5.23 6.95
C VAL A 188 2.34 4.86 5.96
N LEU A 189 3.59 4.87 6.41
CA LEU A 189 4.76 4.44 5.66
C LEU A 189 5.18 3.06 6.15
N TYR A 190 5.63 2.20 5.25
CA TYR A 190 6.05 0.86 5.59
C TYR A 190 7.07 0.32 4.60
N ARG A 191 7.79 -0.72 5.01
CA ARG A 191 8.69 -1.44 4.11
C ARG A 191 7.89 -2.24 3.07
N GLY A 192 8.25 -2.09 1.80
CA GLY A 192 7.56 -2.79 0.69
C GLY A 192 7.75 -4.31 0.71
N ASP A 193 8.77 -4.81 1.42
CA ASP A 193 9.09 -6.23 1.54
C ASP A 193 8.32 -6.98 2.65
N LEU A 194 7.46 -6.29 3.40
CA LEU A 194 6.52 -6.90 4.33
C LEU A 194 5.18 -7.18 3.65
N VAL A 195 4.57 -8.33 3.95
CA VAL A 195 3.23 -8.64 3.42
C VAL A 195 2.21 -7.67 3.99
N HIS A 196 1.57 -6.92 3.11
CA HIS A 196 0.64 -5.87 3.47
C HIS A 196 -0.56 -5.82 2.51
N SER A 197 -1.62 -5.12 2.92
CA SER A 197 -2.75 -4.78 2.06
C SER A 197 -3.59 -3.64 2.65
N ALA A 198 -4.51 -3.09 1.84
CA ALA A 198 -5.66 -2.40 2.41
C ALA A 198 -6.48 -3.40 3.25
N SER A 199 -6.86 -3.00 4.46
CA SER A 199 -7.58 -3.87 5.41
C SER A 199 -9.01 -4.19 4.96
N ALA A 200 -9.64 -3.24 4.29
CA ALA A 200 -10.97 -3.32 3.69
C ALA A 200 -11.16 -2.12 2.74
N TYR A 201 -12.28 -2.14 2.01
CA TYR A 201 -12.78 -1.00 1.25
C TYR A 201 -14.21 -0.71 1.68
N PHE A 202 -14.61 0.55 1.63
CA PHE A 202 -15.93 1.03 2.03
C PHE A 202 -16.43 2.05 1.02
N GLY A 203 -17.69 2.45 1.18
CA GLY A 203 -18.36 3.38 0.27
C GLY A 203 -18.86 2.73 -1.01
N LEU A 204 -20.02 3.18 -1.45
CA LEU A 204 -20.65 2.81 -2.72
C LEU A 204 -20.59 3.99 -3.69
N ASP A 205 -20.84 5.18 -3.17
CA ASP A 205 -20.91 6.42 -3.92
C ASP A 205 -19.52 7.02 -4.09
N TYR A 206 -19.36 7.80 -5.14
CA TYR A 206 -18.05 8.33 -5.48
C TYR A 206 -17.42 9.14 -4.33
N SER A 207 -18.23 9.87 -3.56
CA SER A 207 -17.78 10.74 -2.45
C SER A 207 -17.50 10.02 -1.13
N ASP A 208 -17.89 8.74 -0.96
CA ASP A 208 -17.72 8.01 0.30
C ASP A 208 -16.76 6.82 0.19
N LYS A 209 -16.25 6.55 -1.01
CA LYS A 209 -15.22 5.53 -1.26
C LYS A 209 -13.91 5.85 -0.55
N ARG A 210 -13.14 4.79 -0.27
CA ARG A 210 -11.79 4.88 0.30
C ARG A 210 -10.84 5.57 -0.68
N MET A 211 -10.48 6.81 -0.39
CA MET A 211 -9.52 7.63 -1.11
C MET A 211 -8.17 7.61 -0.40
N THR A 212 -7.10 7.32 -1.13
CA THR A 212 -5.72 7.41 -0.65
C THR A 212 -4.79 8.05 -1.67
N ALA A 213 -3.80 8.82 -1.23
CA ALA A 213 -2.61 9.07 -2.05
C ALA A 213 -1.58 7.97 -1.80
N THR A 214 -1.04 7.34 -2.85
CA THR A 214 -0.07 6.24 -2.77
C THR A 214 1.31 6.68 -3.23
N PHE A 215 2.35 6.17 -2.58
CA PHE A 215 3.74 6.51 -2.85
C PHE A 215 4.66 5.30 -2.73
N PHE A 216 5.70 5.27 -3.55
CA PHE A 216 6.69 4.18 -3.61
C PHE A 216 8.08 4.77 -3.83
N TRP A 217 9.06 4.35 -3.03
CA TRP A 217 10.45 4.82 -3.13
C TRP A 217 11.42 3.66 -3.05
N MET A 218 12.51 3.78 -3.79
CA MET A 218 13.78 3.17 -3.45
C MET A 218 14.55 4.08 -2.49
N ALA A 219 15.46 3.49 -1.70
CA ALA A 219 16.18 4.16 -0.62
C ALA A 219 17.53 3.52 -0.30
#